data_AF-A0A7X6ZLI4-F1
#
_entry.id   AF-A0A7X6ZLI4-F1
#
_cell.length_a   1.000
_cell.length_b   1.000
_cell.length_c   1.000
_cell.angle_alpha   90.00
_cell.angle_beta   90.00
_cell.angle_gamma   90.00
#
_symmetry.space_group_name_H-M   'P 1'
#
loop_
_entity.id
_entity.type
_entity.pdbx_description
1 polymer ?
#
loop_
_entity_poly.entity_id
_entity_poly.type
_entity_poly.pdbx_seq_one_letter_code
_entity_poly.pdbx_strand_id
1 'polypeptide(L)'
;MRWKNSLLNLLALPAILLAAGFRINQVGYSAQGPKFAIFAETYISGACEVVDATTDEVAHTIEYAFLDATEDWSALPLPTSRIDFSELTKAGSYYLRAKNMMGTPFQSEIFVIDDHPLFDQTLALTLDYFYHSRANHPHVWQRDSAVGFYNAPEKGTRDVRGGWYDA
;
A
#
# COMPACT_ATOMS: atom_id res chain seq x y z
N MET A 1 38.24 31.06 -34.65
CA MET A 1 37.76 29.66 -34.55
C MET A 1 37.22 29.46 -33.14
N ARG A 2 35.89 29.43 -32.95
CA ARG A 2 35.18 29.41 -31.64
C ARG A 2 34.70 27.98 -31.36
N TRP A 3 35.13 27.35 -30.27
CA TRP A 3 34.56 26.12 -29.71
C TRP A 3 34.46 26.33 -28.19
N LYS A 4 33.38 26.97 -27.73
CA LYS A 4 32.19 26.39 -27.07
C LYS A 4 32.48 25.82 -25.68
N ASN A 5 32.24 26.66 -24.67
CA ASN A 5 31.97 26.27 -23.28
C ASN A 5 30.69 25.41 -23.25
N SER A 6 30.77 24.17 -22.79
CA SER A 6 29.60 23.42 -22.34
C SER A 6 29.55 23.47 -20.81
N LEU A 7 28.65 24.31 -20.31
CA LEU A 7 28.13 24.24 -18.95
C LEU A 7 27.37 22.91 -18.82
N LEU A 8 27.89 21.98 -18.02
CA LEU A 8 27.08 20.87 -17.52
C LEU A 8 26.15 21.43 -16.44
N ASN A 9 24.91 21.71 -16.82
CA ASN A 9 23.80 21.78 -15.87
C ASN A 9 23.60 20.38 -15.30
N LEU A 10 24.05 20.16 -14.06
CA LEU A 10 23.67 19.00 -13.28
C LEU A 10 22.19 19.18 -12.92
N LEU A 11 21.30 18.62 -13.74
CA LEU A 11 19.92 18.37 -13.35
C LEU A 11 19.97 17.37 -12.19
N ALA A 12 19.83 17.85 -10.96
CA ALA A 12 19.49 17.01 -9.83
C ALA A 12 18.10 16.42 -10.12
N LEU A 13 18.07 15.17 -10.60
CA LEU A 13 16.86 14.37 -10.47
C LEU A 13 16.54 14.30 -8.98
N PRO A 14 15.30 14.58 -8.55
CA PRO A 14 14.90 14.19 -7.22
C PRO A 14 14.91 12.66 -7.23
N ALA A 15 15.99 12.07 -6.72
CA ALA A 15 15.87 10.75 -6.15
C ALA A 15 14.77 10.91 -5.12
N ILE A 16 13.62 10.27 -5.33
CA ILE A 16 12.70 10.01 -4.25
C ILE A 16 13.51 9.11 -3.33
N LEU A 17 14.24 9.72 -2.41
CA LEU A 17 14.65 9.06 -1.19
C LEU A 17 13.30 8.74 -0.56
N LEU A 18 12.81 7.51 -0.73
CA LEU A 18 11.95 6.94 0.29
C LEU A 18 12.70 7.20 1.61
N ALA A 19 11.98 7.57 2.67
CA ALA A 19 12.58 7.76 3.97
C ALA A 19 12.53 6.44 4.75
N ALA A 20 13.63 6.15 5.46
CA ALA A 20 13.79 4.92 6.19
C ALA A 20 12.62 4.76 7.17
N GLY A 21 12.08 3.55 7.24
CA GLY A 21 10.92 3.32 8.07
C GLY A 21 10.13 2.08 7.71
N PHE A 22 9.09 1.86 8.48
CA PHE A 22 8.19 0.72 8.30
C PHE A 22 7.23 0.96 7.13
N ARG A 23 6.92 -0.12 6.42
CA ARG A 23 5.81 -0.25 5.48
C ARG A 23 4.90 -1.34 6.04
N ILE A 24 3.68 -0.94 6.34
CA ILE A 24 2.66 -1.77 6.98
C ILE A 24 1.38 -1.73 6.15
N ASN A 25 0.47 -2.67 6.39
CA ASN A 25 -0.89 -2.53 5.92
C ASN A 25 -1.57 -1.39 6.69
N GLN A 26 -1.99 -0.35 5.98
CA GLN A 26 -2.58 0.86 6.57
C GLN A 26 -4.02 0.68 7.06
N VAL A 27 -4.69 -0.42 6.68
CA VAL A 27 -6.04 -0.77 7.17
C VAL A 27 -5.94 -1.67 8.40
N GLY A 28 -5.07 -2.67 8.34
CA GLY A 28 -4.83 -3.61 9.42
C GLY A 28 -4.59 -5.03 8.94
N TYR A 29 -4.52 -5.95 9.89
CA TYR A 29 -4.19 -7.36 9.65
C TYR A 29 -5.18 -8.31 10.33
N SER A 30 -5.45 -9.45 9.70
CA SER A 30 -6.28 -10.48 10.33
C SER A 30 -5.56 -11.12 11.52
N ALA A 31 -6.27 -11.30 12.64
CA ALA A 31 -5.77 -11.89 13.89
C ALA A 31 -5.12 -13.25 13.64
N GLN A 32 -5.79 -14.11 12.88
CA GLN A 32 -5.31 -15.48 12.54
C GLN A 32 -4.55 -15.54 11.21
N GLY A 33 -4.40 -14.42 10.51
CA GLY A 33 -3.73 -14.35 9.21
C GLY A 33 -2.21 -14.09 9.31
N PRO A 34 -1.49 -14.20 8.18
CA PRO A 34 -0.09 -13.78 8.11
C PRO A 34 0.04 -12.27 8.32
N LYS A 35 1.06 -11.86 9.07
CA LYS A 35 1.30 -10.48 9.47
C LYS A 35 2.77 -10.14 9.32
N PHE A 36 3.07 -9.22 8.43
CA PHE A 36 4.42 -8.73 8.28
C PHE A 36 4.46 -7.25 7.91
N ALA A 37 5.59 -6.64 8.23
CA ALA A 37 5.98 -5.31 7.80
C ALA A 37 7.28 -5.39 7.05
N ILE A 38 7.53 -4.40 6.21
CA ILE A 38 8.84 -4.21 5.57
C ILE A 38 9.49 -3.00 6.21
N PHE A 39 10.70 -3.17 6.74
CA PHE A 39 11.54 -2.05 7.09
C PHE A 39 12.45 -1.74 5.91
N ALA A 40 12.30 -0.53 5.37
CA ALA A 40 13.00 -0.11 4.17
C ALA A 40 14.24 0.72 4.50
N GLU A 41 15.24 0.62 3.61
CA GLU A 41 16.39 1.52 3.45
C GLU A 41 17.55 1.33 4.43
N THR A 42 17.41 0.47 5.42
CA THR A 42 18.52 0.05 6.27
C THR A 42 18.16 -1.25 7.00
N TYR A 43 19.15 -1.89 7.62
CA TYR A 43 18.91 -3.04 8.47
C TYR A 43 18.44 -2.59 9.86
N ILE A 44 17.57 -3.40 10.46
CA ILE A 44 17.25 -3.30 11.89
C ILE A 44 18.43 -3.86 12.69
N SER A 45 18.76 -3.20 13.79
CA SER A 45 19.70 -3.70 14.79
C SER A 45 18.95 -4.23 16.00
N GLY A 46 19.19 -5.50 16.34
CA GLY A 46 18.57 -6.15 17.49
C GLY A 46 17.10 -6.48 17.25
N ALA A 47 16.27 -6.30 18.28
CA ALA A 47 14.86 -6.66 18.23
C ALA A 47 13.98 -5.57 17.58
N CYS A 48 12.89 -6.03 16.97
CA CYS A 48 11.73 -5.22 16.65
C CYS A 48 10.63 -5.53 17.67
N GLU A 49 9.98 -4.52 18.22
CA GLU A 49 8.90 -4.69 19.19
C GLU A 49 7.57 -4.33 18.53
N VAL A 50 6.54 -5.14 18.80
CA VAL A 50 5.14 -4.79 18.59
C VAL A 50 4.61 -4.25 19.90
N VAL A 51 4.20 -2.98 19.90
CA VAL A 51 3.78 -2.25 21.09
C VAL A 51 2.28 -1.99 21.03
N ASP A 52 1.57 -2.27 22.13
CA ASP A 52 0.16 -1.95 22.27
C ASP A 52 -0.01 -0.41 22.30
N ALA A 53 -0.75 0.14 21.35
CA ALA A 53 -0.90 1.58 21.20
C ALA A 53 -1.72 2.24 22.33
N THR A 54 -2.43 1.44 23.14
CA THR A 54 -3.23 1.93 24.26
C THR A 54 -2.43 1.96 25.55
N THR A 55 -1.64 0.90 25.80
CA THR A 55 -0.89 0.75 27.07
C THR A 55 0.58 1.13 26.97
N ASP A 56 1.14 1.26 25.77
CA ASP A 56 2.58 1.40 25.50
C ASP A 56 3.41 0.21 26.02
N GLU A 57 2.75 -0.93 26.28
CA GLU A 57 3.40 -2.17 26.69
C GLU A 57 3.81 -2.99 25.46
N VAL A 58 4.96 -3.68 25.56
CA VAL A 58 5.44 -4.58 24.52
C VAL A 58 4.54 -5.83 24.48
N ALA A 59 3.75 -5.95 23.42
CA ALA A 59 2.83 -7.06 23.19
C ALA A 59 3.55 -8.28 22.58
N HIS A 60 4.59 -8.03 21.78
CA HIS A 60 5.40 -9.08 21.17
C HIS A 60 6.79 -8.53 20.82
N THR A 61 7.81 -9.37 20.90
CA THR A 61 9.18 -9.01 20.52
C THR A 61 9.65 -9.97 19.44
N ILE A 62 10.14 -9.43 18.35
CA ILE A 62 10.74 -10.20 17.27
C ILE A 62 12.25 -10.00 17.27
N GLU A 63 12.97 -11.05 17.64
CA GLU A 63 14.43 -11.08 17.73
C GLU A 63 15.05 -11.35 16.35
N TYR A 64 15.91 -10.45 15.88
CA TYR A 64 16.63 -10.62 14.62
C TYR A 64 18.09 -10.20 14.72
N ALA A 65 19.00 -11.01 14.18
CA ALA A 65 20.40 -10.60 14.01
C ALA A 65 20.56 -9.79 12.72
N PHE A 66 20.01 -10.28 11.60
CA PHE A 66 19.92 -9.62 10.29
C PHE A 66 18.79 -10.29 9.52
N LEU A 67 17.79 -9.52 9.07
CA LEU A 67 16.74 -10.03 8.21
C LEU A 67 17.28 -10.09 6.77
N ASP A 68 17.29 -11.31 6.20
CA ASP A 68 17.71 -11.55 4.83
C ASP A 68 16.95 -10.61 3.88
N ALA A 69 17.72 -9.90 3.05
CA ALA A 69 17.17 -9.12 1.95
C ALA A 69 16.34 -10.07 1.07
N THR A 70 15.06 -9.77 0.90
CA THR A 70 14.21 -10.54 -0.02
C THR A 70 14.82 -10.47 -1.42
N GLU A 71 14.88 -11.62 -2.11
CA GLU A 71 15.44 -11.79 -3.44
C GLU A 71 15.05 -10.64 -4.39
N ASP A 72 16.10 -9.99 -4.90
CA ASP A 72 16.19 -9.22 -6.14
C ASP A 72 14.95 -8.44 -6.60
N TRP A 73 14.58 -7.42 -5.83
CA TRP A 73 13.91 -6.25 -6.40
C TRP A 73 14.99 -5.33 -6.96
N SER A 74 15.54 -5.69 -8.12
CA SER A 74 16.66 -5.03 -8.82
C SER A 74 16.55 -3.51 -9.06
N ALA A 75 15.44 -2.88 -8.64
CA ALA A 75 15.18 -1.45 -8.71
C ALA A 75 15.23 -0.72 -7.34
N LEU A 76 15.34 -1.43 -6.21
CA LEU A 76 15.45 -0.79 -4.90
C LEU A 76 16.93 -0.58 -4.53
N PRO A 77 17.39 0.67 -4.33
CA PRO A 77 18.80 0.96 -4.10
C PRO A 77 19.35 0.48 -2.75
N LEU A 78 18.51 -0.05 -1.85
CA LEU A 78 18.85 -0.29 -0.45
C LEU A 78 18.22 -1.60 0.10
N PRO A 79 18.85 -2.25 1.09
CA PRO A 79 18.34 -3.48 1.70
C PRO A 79 16.98 -3.27 2.35
N THR A 80 16.16 -4.33 2.38
CA THR A 80 14.87 -4.37 3.06
C THR A 80 14.82 -5.55 4.02
N SER A 81 14.11 -5.38 5.13
CA SER A 81 13.98 -6.38 6.18
C SER A 81 12.51 -6.72 6.41
N ARG A 82 12.13 -7.99 6.25
CA ARG A 82 10.77 -8.46 6.53
C ARG A 82 10.61 -8.81 8.01
N ILE A 83 9.75 -8.09 8.71
CA ILE A 83 9.42 -8.35 10.12
C ILE A 83 8.15 -9.17 10.14
N ASP A 84 8.21 -10.41 10.60
CA ASP A 84 7.05 -11.28 10.74
C ASP A 84 6.56 -11.27 12.19
N PHE A 85 5.31 -10.89 12.40
CA PHE A 85 4.66 -10.86 13.72
C PHE A 85 3.33 -11.64 13.67
N SER A 86 3.28 -12.70 12.84
CA SER A 86 2.11 -13.54 12.66
C SER A 86 1.65 -14.22 13.95
N GLU A 87 2.55 -14.45 14.91
CA GLU A 87 2.24 -15.07 16.21
C GLU A 87 1.38 -14.19 17.13
N LEU A 88 1.37 -12.86 16.95
CA LEU A 88 0.52 -11.96 17.71
C LEU A 88 -0.93 -12.04 17.25
N THR A 89 -1.75 -12.85 17.91
CA THR A 89 -3.16 -13.06 17.51
C THR A 89 -4.17 -12.20 18.29
N LYS A 90 -3.71 -11.47 19.30
CA LYS A 90 -4.59 -10.61 20.12
C LYS A 90 -5.08 -9.43 19.29
N ALA A 91 -6.40 -9.23 19.27
CA ALA A 91 -7.00 -8.07 18.63
C ALA A 91 -6.66 -6.79 19.40
N GLY A 92 -6.43 -5.70 18.67
CA GLY A 92 -6.03 -4.42 19.25
C GLY A 92 -5.39 -3.46 18.25
N SER A 93 -4.97 -2.30 18.74
CA SER A 93 -4.20 -1.31 17.99
C SER A 93 -2.73 -1.38 18.41
N TYR A 94 -1.83 -1.42 17.44
CA TYR A 94 -0.41 -1.65 17.67
C TYR A 94 0.44 -0.74 16.78
N TYR A 95 1.70 -0.58 17.15
CA TYR A 95 2.73 -0.04 16.26
C TYR A 95 4.03 -0.84 16.42
N LEU A 96 4.91 -0.73 15.42
CA LEU A 96 6.24 -1.33 15.46
C LEU A 96 7.26 -0.32 15.96
N ARG A 97 8.20 -0.77 16.79
CA ARG A 97 9.34 0.01 17.28
C ARG A 97 10.63 -0.76 17.07
N ALA A 98 11.63 -0.12 16.46
CA ALA A 98 12.95 -0.72 16.29
C ALA A 98 14.04 0.35 16.25
N LYS A 99 15.31 -0.07 16.22
CA LYS A 99 16.46 0.80 15.94
C LYS A 99 17.17 0.35 14.68
N ASN A 100 17.67 1.28 13.88
CA ASN A 100 18.57 0.92 12.78
C ASN A 100 19.98 0.57 13.28
N MET A 101 20.87 0.20 12.35
CA MET A 101 22.30 -0.08 12.63
C MET A 101 23.08 1.08 13.25
N MET A 102 22.60 2.32 13.14
CA MET A 102 23.19 3.50 13.76
C MET A 102 22.59 3.82 15.15
N GLY A 103 21.65 3.00 15.62
CA GLY A 103 20.94 3.21 16.89
C GLY A 103 19.80 4.23 16.82
N THR A 104 19.47 4.77 15.64
CA THR A 104 18.36 5.69 15.43
C THR A 104 17.04 4.95 15.64
N PRO A 105 16.13 5.44 16.51
CA PRO A 105 14.83 4.82 16.72
C PRO A 105 13.89 5.08 15.54
N PHE A 106 13.08 4.07 15.21
CA PHE A 106 12.00 4.14 14.25
C PHE A 106 10.71 3.63 14.87
N GLN A 107 9.61 4.23 14.44
CA GLN A 107 8.26 3.81 14.79
C GLN A 107 7.39 3.78 13.53
N SER A 108 6.48 2.81 13.44
CA SER A 108 5.45 2.79 12.41
C SER A 108 4.25 3.65 12.80
N GLU A 109 3.39 3.97 11.82
CA GLU A 109 2.02 4.35 12.13
C GLU A 109 1.29 3.23 12.91
N ILE A 110 0.20 3.59 13.58
CA ILE A 110 -0.66 2.63 14.26
C ILE A 110 -1.41 1.80 13.21
N PHE A 111 -1.46 0.49 13.42
CA PHE A 111 -2.29 -0.45 12.68
C PHE A 111 -3.17 -1.27 13.62
N VAL A 112 -4.20 -1.89 13.05
CA VAL A 112 -5.14 -2.74 13.78
C VAL A 112 -4.85 -4.21 13.48
N ILE A 113 -4.97 -5.05 14.51
CA ILE A 113 -5.14 -6.50 14.38
C ILE A 113 -6.58 -6.81 14.82
N ASP A 114 -7.35 -7.47 13.96
CA ASP A 114 -8.74 -7.86 14.23
C ASP A 114 -9.11 -9.06 13.35
N ASP A 115 -10.30 -9.64 13.46
CA ASP A 115 -10.67 -10.84 12.68
C ASP A 115 -10.74 -10.55 11.17
N HIS A 116 -11.43 -9.46 10.76
CA HIS A 116 -11.71 -9.14 9.35
C HIS A 116 -11.50 -7.65 8.97
N PRO A 117 -10.37 -7.01 9.34
CA PRO A 117 -10.24 -5.56 9.26
C PRO A 117 -10.40 -4.98 7.85
N LEU A 118 -9.95 -5.70 6.82
CA LEU A 118 -10.15 -5.27 5.43
C LEU A 118 -11.64 -5.25 5.05
N PHE A 119 -12.38 -6.29 5.42
CA PHE A 119 -13.80 -6.38 5.09
C PHE A 119 -14.58 -5.32 5.86
N ASP A 120 -14.39 -5.25 7.17
CA ASP A 120 -15.16 -4.38 8.07
C ASP A 120 -14.91 -2.90 7.77
N GLN A 121 -13.69 -2.52 7.38
CA GLN A 121 -13.35 -1.12 7.13
C GLN A 121 -13.56 -0.69 5.68
N THR A 122 -13.46 -1.60 4.69
CA THR A 122 -13.42 -1.19 3.27
C THR A 122 -14.64 -1.59 2.45
N LEU A 123 -15.41 -2.61 2.84
CA LEU A 123 -16.54 -3.10 2.01
C LEU A 123 -17.55 -2.00 1.69
N ALA A 124 -18.00 -1.26 2.72
CA ALA A 124 -18.99 -0.21 2.53
C ALA A 124 -18.49 0.88 1.56
N LEU A 125 -17.21 1.26 1.68
CA LEU A 125 -16.57 2.23 0.79
C LEU A 125 -16.46 1.72 -0.64
N THR A 126 -16.13 0.43 -0.82
CA THR A 126 -16.09 -0.20 -2.15
C THR A 126 -17.49 -0.26 -2.78
N LEU A 127 -18.51 -0.62 -2.01
CA LEU A 127 -19.90 -0.62 -2.50
C LEU A 127 -20.38 0.79 -2.85
N ASP A 128 -20.01 1.78 -2.05
CA ASP A 128 -20.31 3.19 -2.31
C ASP A 128 -19.62 3.70 -3.57
N TYR A 129 -18.36 3.31 -3.81
CA TYR A 129 -17.64 3.58 -5.06
C TYR A 129 -18.43 3.04 -6.27
N PHE A 130 -18.79 1.75 -6.27
CA PHE A 130 -19.57 1.18 -7.39
C PHE A 130 -20.96 1.79 -7.51
N TYR A 131 -21.60 2.18 -6.40
CA TYR A 131 -22.89 2.86 -6.48
C TYR A 131 -22.76 4.21 -7.20
N HIS A 132 -21.71 4.97 -6.90
CA HIS A 132 -21.45 6.28 -7.52
C HIS A 132 -20.86 6.20 -8.93
N SER A 133 -20.28 5.05 -9.31
CA SER A 133 -19.82 4.79 -10.68
C SER A 133 -20.93 4.32 -11.63
N ARG A 134 -22.20 4.30 -11.23
CA ARG A 134 -23.31 3.89 -12.11
C ARG A 134 -23.39 4.78 -13.35
N ALA A 135 -23.62 4.16 -14.51
CA ALA A 135 -23.76 4.86 -15.79
C ALA A 135 -25.14 5.55 -15.94
N ASN A 136 -25.47 6.47 -15.03
CA ASN A 136 -26.78 7.09 -14.89
C ASN A 136 -26.80 8.60 -15.18
N HIS A 137 -25.67 9.18 -15.62
CA HIS A 137 -25.66 10.60 -15.99
C HIS A 137 -26.66 10.81 -17.13
N PRO A 138 -27.55 11.82 -17.08
CA PRO A 138 -28.68 11.92 -18.00
C PRO A 138 -28.32 11.82 -19.48
N HIS A 139 -27.21 12.45 -19.89
CA HIS A 139 -26.71 12.38 -21.25
C HIS A 139 -26.28 10.96 -21.67
N VAL A 140 -25.57 10.24 -20.80
CA VAL A 140 -25.14 8.86 -21.07
C VAL A 140 -26.35 7.93 -21.06
N TRP A 141 -27.19 8.04 -20.04
CA TRP A 141 -28.42 7.27 -19.92
C TRP A 141 -29.31 7.41 -21.16
N GLN A 142 -29.47 8.62 -21.70
CA GLN A 142 -30.24 8.82 -22.92
C GLN A 142 -29.54 8.21 -24.14
N ARG A 143 -28.24 8.42 -24.30
CA ARG A 143 -27.48 7.91 -25.46
C ARG A 143 -27.46 6.38 -25.48
N ASP A 144 -27.37 5.76 -24.31
CA ASP A 144 -27.28 4.31 -24.16
C ASP A 144 -28.63 3.60 -24.38
N SER A 145 -29.74 4.35 -24.49
CA SER A 145 -31.05 3.77 -24.84
C SER A 145 -31.13 3.22 -26.26
N ALA A 146 -30.20 3.59 -27.14
CA ALA A 146 -30.22 3.20 -28.55
C ALA A 146 -28.81 3.22 -29.18
N VAL A 147 -27.89 2.40 -28.67
CA VAL A 147 -26.53 2.27 -29.22
C VAL A 147 -26.55 1.46 -30.52
N GLY A 148 -25.93 1.99 -31.57
CA GLY A 148 -25.77 1.30 -32.85
C GLY A 148 -24.58 0.33 -32.84
N PHE A 149 -24.67 -0.72 -33.64
CA PHE A 149 -23.56 -1.66 -33.81
C PHE A 149 -22.47 -1.09 -34.73
N TYR A 150 -21.23 -1.04 -34.24
CA TYR A 150 -20.09 -0.62 -35.06
C TYR A 150 -19.62 -1.76 -35.96
N ASN A 151 -19.51 -1.52 -37.27
CA ASN A 151 -19.06 -2.49 -38.28
C ASN A 151 -19.80 -3.84 -38.30
N ALA A 152 -21.06 -3.89 -37.84
CA ALA A 152 -21.87 -5.10 -37.91
C ALA A 152 -22.71 -5.15 -39.20
N PRO A 153 -22.95 -6.35 -39.78
CA PRO A 153 -23.92 -6.53 -40.86
C PRO A 153 -25.37 -6.36 -40.36
N GLU A 154 -25.60 -6.53 -39.05
CA GLU A 154 -26.87 -6.21 -38.40
C GLU A 154 -27.11 -4.69 -38.38
N LYS A 155 -28.27 -4.27 -38.87
CA LYS A 155 -28.74 -2.88 -38.77
C LYS A 155 -29.65 -2.73 -37.55
N GLY A 156 -29.54 -1.59 -36.87
CA GLY A 156 -30.44 -1.22 -35.77
C GLY A 156 -29.69 -0.75 -34.53
N THR A 157 -30.43 -0.61 -33.44
CA THR A 157 -29.92 -0.19 -32.14
C THR A 157 -30.27 -1.19 -31.05
N ARG A 158 -29.58 -1.09 -29.91
CA ARG A 158 -29.92 -1.78 -28.67
C ARG A 158 -29.95 -0.78 -27.51
N ASP A 159 -30.89 -1.02 -26.60
CA ASP A 159 -30.90 -0.38 -25.30
C ASP A 159 -29.91 -1.10 -24.40
N VAL A 160 -28.86 -0.39 -23.98
CA VAL A 160 -27.76 -0.89 -23.15
C VAL A 160 -27.59 -0.04 -21.89
N ARG A 161 -28.65 0.66 -21.46
CA ARG A 161 -28.64 1.48 -20.24
C ARG A 161 -28.37 0.64 -18.99
N GLY A 162 -27.73 1.25 -18.01
CA GLY A 162 -27.33 0.61 -16.77
C GLY A 162 -25.85 0.28 -16.74
N GLY A 163 -25.44 -0.56 -15.79
CA GLY A 163 -24.03 -0.85 -15.55
C GLY A 163 -23.27 0.30 -14.88
N TRP A 164 -21.95 0.30 -15.05
CA TRP A 164 -21.01 1.21 -14.41
C TRP A 164 -20.07 1.82 -15.46
N TYR A 165 -19.60 3.04 -15.20
CA TYR A 165 -18.47 3.61 -15.92
C TYR A 165 -17.20 2.80 -15.63
N ASP A 166 -16.38 2.63 -16.67
CA ASP A 166 -15.15 1.84 -16.60
C ASP A 166 -14.03 2.57 -15.82
N ALA A 167 -13.96 3.89 -15.98
CA ALA A 167 -13.04 4.78 -15.27
C ALA A 167 -13.52 6.23 -15.28
#